data_AF-A0A1F5CJQ3-F1
#
_entry.id   AF-A0A1F5CJQ3-F1
#
_cell.length_a   1.000
_cell.length_b   1.000
_cell.length_c   1.000
_cell.angle_alpha   90.00
_cell.angle_beta   90.00
_cell.angle_gamma   90.00
#
_symmetry.space_group_name_H-M   'P 1'
#
loop_
_entity.id
_entity.type
_entity.pdbx_description
1 polymer ?
#
loop_
_entity_poly.entity_id
_entity_poly.type
_entity_poly.pdbx_seq_one_letter_code
_entity_poly.pdbx_strand_id
1 'polypeptide(L)'
;MGNLLYLGWMDIFYAIIQIFLGLWWLWLPVFLAVLFIELWVNYLKEKAIKKINWLLLEVKISRDIEKTPKAMEQIFSGFYAILTKIKFFGKYWFGRAQPWLSLEIAGIDGSVYFFIRTPERFRNLVEAQIHAQYPSAEISEVLDYAGPLANKVPSKTHDIKGVELMLGKDDYLPIRTYIAFEESEKERRVDPMASFLEILSKLKAGENIFIQYLIAPTAEKGWREKGQEAINKLTGKKIEVKKTWFGNIYGGVEEFIKNFFVGIAIYPTWENPKKEDAKTTAANLSPGEKNIVEAIENKISKLAFKTNIRYIYIARSDSFNSANLTAVTGSFRQFNSVNLNAFKGNDDEETSIDREIQPFRKRFEFIRKKKFIKRYINRRFVEKTFILNTEELATIYHYPIFAVEAPTLRRVEAKKAEPPVSLPI
;
A
#
# COMPACT_ATOMS: atom_id res chain seq x y z
N MET A 1 17.34 47.93 45.81
CA MET A 1 17.94 46.82 45.04
C MET A 1 17.16 45.56 45.36
N GLY A 2 16.33 45.08 44.45
CA GLY A 2 15.53 43.86 44.65
C GLY A 2 14.18 43.98 43.94
N ASN A 3 13.96 43.11 42.95
CA ASN A 3 12.74 42.91 42.13
C ASN A 3 12.88 43.24 40.62
N LEU A 4 14.02 42.96 40.00
CA LEU A 4 14.14 43.05 38.52
C LEU A 4 14.60 41.77 37.82
N LEU A 5 14.51 40.60 38.48
CA LEU A 5 15.07 39.35 37.95
C LEU A 5 14.18 38.13 38.21
N TYR A 6 12.89 38.24 37.92
CA TYR A 6 12.00 37.08 37.73
C TYR A 6 10.97 37.39 36.63
N LEU A 7 11.45 37.69 35.42
CA LEU A 7 10.62 37.46 34.23
C LEU A 7 10.61 35.94 34.03
N GLY A 8 9.55 35.30 34.51
CA GLY A 8 9.41 33.86 34.43
C GLY A 8 9.36 33.44 32.96
N TRP A 9 9.84 32.23 32.66
CA TRP A 9 9.69 31.62 31.33
C TRP A 9 8.24 31.70 30.80
N MET A 10 7.25 31.75 31.70
CA MET A 10 5.83 31.98 31.40
C MET A 10 5.53 33.36 30.79
N ASP A 11 6.16 34.44 31.27
CA ASP A 11 5.91 35.80 30.76
C ASP A 11 6.51 35.98 29.38
N ILE A 12 7.71 35.42 29.15
CA ILE A 12 8.35 35.39 27.84
C ILE A 12 7.50 34.57 26.87
N PHE A 13 7.02 33.40 27.28
CA PHE A 13 6.13 32.57 26.48
C PHE A 13 4.81 33.27 26.13
N TYR A 14 4.21 33.97 27.10
CA TYR A 14 2.99 34.76 26.90
C TYR A 14 3.22 35.91 25.90
N ALA A 15 4.35 36.62 26.01
CA ALA A 15 4.73 37.67 25.08
C ALA A 15 4.95 37.13 23.66
N ILE A 16 5.59 35.96 23.52
CA ILE A 16 5.77 35.28 22.22
C ILE A 16 4.41 34.92 21.60
N ILE A 17 3.48 34.36 22.38
CA ILE A 17 2.13 34.03 21.90
C ILE A 17 1.36 35.29 21.49
N GLN A 18 1.42 36.36 22.28
CA GLN A 18 0.77 37.64 21.98
C GLN A 18 1.29 38.24 20.67
N ILE A 19 2.61 38.21 20.44
CA ILE A 19 3.21 38.67 19.18
C ILE A 19 2.79 37.77 18.02
N PHE A 20 2.84 36.44 18.19
CA PHE A 20 2.42 35.49 17.16
C PHE A 20 0.95 35.69 16.78
N LEU A 21 0.05 35.82 17.75
CA LEU A 21 -1.36 36.08 17.53
C LEU A 21 -1.59 37.49 16.95
N GLY A 22 -0.81 38.50 17.35
CA GLY A 22 -0.88 39.86 16.77
C GLY A 22 -0.48 39.92 15.29
N LEU A 23 0.41 39.01 14.87
CA LEU A 23 0.84 38.85 13.48
C LEU A 23 -0.05 37.87 12.67
N TRP A 24 -1.28 37.58 13.13
CA TRP A 24 -2.20 36.66 12.46
C TRP A 24 -2.42 37.01 10.98
N TRP A 25 -2.49 38.30 10.63
CA TRP A 25 -2.68 38.75 9.26
C TRP A 25 -1.52 38.39 8.31
N LEU A 26 -0.35 38.01 8.84
CA LEU A 26 0.80 37.57 8.05
C LEU A 26 0.78 36.06 7.81
N TRP A 27 0.61 35.25 8.87
CA TRP A 27 0.67 33.78 8.75
C TRP A 27 -0.67 33.14 8.42
N LEU A 28 -1.80 33.70 8.87
CA LEU A 28 -3.13 33.11 8.65
C LEU A 28 -3.51 33.08 7.17
N PRO A 29 -3.31 34.14 6.36
CA PRO A 29 -3.63 34.07 4.94
C PRO A 29 -2.79 33.03 4.19
N VAL A 30 -1.51 32.88 4.54
CA VAL A 30 -0.62 31.87 3.96
C VAL A 30 -1.10 30.46 4.34
N PHE A 31 -1.39 30.24 5.63
CA PHE A 31 -1.93 28.97 6.11
C PHE A 31 -3.26 28.61 5.44
N LEU A 32 -4.20 29.56 5.38
CA LEU A 32 -5.50 29.37 4.73
C LEU A 32 -5.35 29.13 3.22
N ALA A 33 -4.41 29.79 2.56
CA ALA A 33 -4.14 29.56 1.14
C ALA A 33 -3.60 28.13 0.88
N VAL A 34 -2.67 27.66 1.71
CA VAL A 34 -2.13 26.27 1.62
C VAL A 34 -3.26 25.26 1.86
N LEU A 35 -4.04 25.45 2.92
CA LEU A 35 -5.19 24.58 3.25
C LEU A 35 -6.23 24.60 2.12
N PHE A 36 -6.55 25.77 1.58
CA PHE A 36 -7.48 25.92 0.46
C PHE A 36 -6.99 25.16 -0.77
N ILE A 37 -5.72 25.32 -1.15
CA ILE A 37 -5.13 24.63 -2.30
C ILE A 37 -5.19 23.12 -2.10
N GLU A 38 -4.87 22.61 -0.91
CA GLU A 38 -4.93 21.19 -0.61
C GLU A 38 -6.35 20.64 -0.72
N LEU A 39 -7.32 21.30 -0.08
CA LEU A 39 -8.73 20.90 -0.12
C LEU A 39 -9.31 21.01 -1.53
N TRP A 40 -8.97 22.06 -2.28
CA TRP A 40 -9.40 22.27 -3.66
C TRP A 40 -8.88 21.16 -4.58
N VAL A 41 -7.59 20.84 -4.48
CA VAL A 41 -6.98 19.76 -5.27
C VAL A 41 -7.60 18.42 -4.92
N ASN A 42 -7.86 18.15 -3.64
CA ASN A 42 -8.52 16.91 -3.20
C ASN A 42 -9.95 16.82 -3.71
N TYR A 43 -10.71 17.92 -3.69
CA TYR A 43 -12.04 18.00 -4.29
C TYR A 43 -12.01 17.73 -5.80
N LEU A 44 -11.09 18.36 -6.54
CA LEU A 44 -10.95 18.12 -7.98
C LEU A 44 -10.56 16.68 -8.29
N LYS A 45 -9.65 16.09 -7.51
CA LYS A 45 -9.29 14.66 -7.64
C LYS A 45 -10.49 13.76 -7.42
N GLU A 46 -11.28 13.99 -6.38
CA GLU A 46 -12.50 13.20 -6.13
C GLU A 46 -13.48 13.32 -7.29
N LYS A 47 -13.68 14.54 -7.82
CA LYS A 47 -14.53 14.78 -8.98
C LYS A 47 -14.01 14.05 -10.23
N ALA A 48 -12.70 14.01 -10.44
CA ALA A 48 -12.09 13.31 -11.55
C ALA A 48 -12.23 11.78 -11.41
N ILE A 49 -11.98 11.23 -10.20
CA ILE A 49 -12.10 9.80 -9.91
C ILE A 49 -13.54 9.29 -10.10
N LYS A 50 -14.53 10.08 -9.69
CA LYS A 50 -15.96 9.74 -9.86
C LYS A 50 -16.40 9.69 -11.33
N LYS A 51 -15.69 10.39 -12.23
CA LYS A 51 -15.96 10.36 -13.68
C LYS A 51 -15.37 9.14 -14.39
N ILE A 52 -14.50 8.38 -13.73
CA ILE A 52 -13.90 7.19 -14.32
C ILE A 52 -14.94 6.06 -14.26
N ASN A 53 -15.23 5.44 -15.40
CA ASN A 53 -15.98 4.20 -15.45
C ASN A 53 -15.08 3.06 -14.97
N TRP A 54 -15.50 2.40 -13.90
CA TRP A 54 -14.77 1.29 -13.29
C TRP A 54 -15.46 -0.02 -13.62
N LEU A 55 -14.68 -0.99 -14.09
CA LEU A 55 -15.15 -2.34 -14.35
C LEU A 55 -14.56 -3.28 -13.29
N LEU A 56 -15.33 -4.31 -12.93
CA LEU A 56 -14.87 -5.42 -12.10
C LEU A 56 -14.87 -6.68 -12.96
N LEU A 57 -13.69 -7.29 -13.10
CA LEU A 57 -13.48 -8.49 -13.89
C LEU A 57 -13.26 -9.67 -12.94
N GLU A 58 -14.05 -10.72 -13.07
CA GLU A 58 -13.79 -12.02 -12.47
C GLU A 58 -12.81 -12.78 -13.38
N VAL A 59 -11.73 -13.31 -12.80
CA VAL A 59 -10.73 -14.10 -13.52
C VAL A 59 -10.80 -15.54 -13.05
N LYS A 60 -11.25 -16.44 -13.93
CA LYS A 60 -11.31 -17.88 -13.70
C LYS A 60 -10.16 -18.55 -14.42
N ILE A 61 -9.53 -19.46 -13.72
CA ILE A 61 -8.28 -20.06 -14.15
C ILE A 61 -8.44 -21.57 -14.24
N SER A 62 -7.81 -22.16 -15.26
CA SER A 62 -7.88 -23.59 -15.52
C SER A 62 -7.06 -24.40 -14.51
N ARG A 63 -7.34 -25.71 -14.43
CA ARG A 63 -6.84 -26.61 -13.37
C ARG A 63 -5.35 -26.95 -13.49
N ASP A 64 -4.79 -26.87 -14.68
CA ASP A 64 -3.47 -27.44 -15.00
C ASP A 64 -2.45 -26.33 -15.32
N ILE A 65 -1.98 -25.64 -14.28
CA ILE A 65 -1.12 -24.46 -14.47
C ILE A 65 0.18 -24.61 -13.68
N GLU A 66 1.22 -25.05 -14.36
CA GLU A 66 2.58 -25.07 -13.82
C GLU A 66 3.28 -23.70 -13.94
N LYS A 67 2.57 -22.59 -13.65
CA LYS A 67 3.15 -21.24 -13.72
C LYS A 67 3.56 -20.78 -12.33
N THR A 68 4.81 -20.36 -12.18
CA THR A 68 5.31 -19.82 -10.91
C THR A 68 4.88 -18.36 -10.70
N PRO A 69 5.02 -17.79 -9.49
CA PRO A 69 4.75 -16.38 -9.22
C PRO A 69 5.45 -15.42 -10.19
N LYS A 70 6.58 -15.83 -10.77
CA LYS A 70 7.28 -15.10 -11.84
C LYS A 70 6.39 -14.74 -13.04
N ALA A 71 5.39 -15.57 -13.38
CA ALA A 71 4.41 -15.23 -14.41
C ALA A 71 3.59 -13.98 -14.03
N MET A 72 3.21 -13.87 -12.76
CA MET A 72 2.50 -12.70 -12.25
C MET A 72 3.39 -11.45 -12.19
N GLU A 73 4.70 -11.61 -11.93
CA GLU A 73 5.68 -10.51 -12.02
C GLU A 73 5.72 -9.90 -13.44
N GLN A 74 5.59 -10.72 -14.48
CA GLN A 74 5.48 -10.24 -15.87
C GLN A 74 4.18 -9.47 -16.11
N ILE A 75 3.06 -9.95 -15.59
CA ILE A 75 1.77 -9.23 -15.67
C ILE A 75 1.89 -7.85 -15.00
N PHE A 76 2.50 -7.79 -13.81
CA PHE A 76 2.70 -6.51 -13.13
C PHE A 76 3.63 -5.57 -13.89
N SER A 77 4.66 -6.11 -14.55
CA SER A 77 5.50 -5.32 -15.44
C SER A 77 4.67 -4.72 -16.59
N GLY A 78 3.75 -5.48 -17.17
CA GLY A 78 2.78 -4.98 -18.17
C GLY A 78 1.81 -3.93 -17.61
N PHE A 79 1.33 -4.08 -16.38
CA PHE A 79 0.46 -3.10 -15.73
C PHE A 79 1.16 -1.76 -15.48
N TYR A 80 2.49 -1.70 -15.51
CA TYR A 80 3.22 -0.44 -15.40
C TYR A 80 2.90 0.51 -16.57
N ALA A 81 2.41 0.01 -17.70
CA ALA A 81 1.93 0.83 -18.83
C ALA A 81 0.74 1.76 -18.47
N ILE A 82 0.06 1.52 -17.34
CA ILE A 82 -1.01 2.39 -16.81
C ILE A 82 -0.46 3.73 -16.26
N LEU A 83 0.87 3.82 -16.05
CA LEU A 83 1.52 5.01 -15.55
C LEU A 83 1.20 6.23 -16.41
N THR A 84 0.57 7.22 -15.78
CA THR A 84 0.19 8.47 -16.41
C THR A 84 1.06 9.58 -15.86
N LYS A 85 1.84 10.26 -16.72
CA LYS A 85 2.63 11.43 -16.32
C LYS A 85 1.70 12.62 -16.06
N ILE A 86 1.49 12.96 -14.78
CA ILE A 86 0.64 14.07 -14.38
C ILE A 86 1.50 15.34 -14.28
N LYS A 87 1.28 16.29 -15.20
CA LYS A 87 1.91 17.63 -15.14
C LYS A 87 1.28 18.49 -14.05
N PHE A 88 2.00 19.53 -13.61
CA PHE A 88 1.56 20.49 -12.59
C PHE A 88 0.15 21.03 -12.86
N PHE A 89 -0.10 21.60 -14.04
CA PHE A 89 -1.42 22.13 -14.41
C PHE A 89 -2.53 21.06 -14.39
N GLY A 90 -2.19 19.82 -14.80
CA GLY A 90 -3.09 18.68 -14.73
C GLY A 90 -3.51 18.32 -13.31
N LYS A 91 -2.59 18.44 -12.35
CA LYS A 91 -2.84 18.16 -10.93
C LYS A 91 -3.68 19.24 -10.27
N TYR A 92 -3.31 20.51 -10.43
CA TYR A 92 -3.91 21.62 -9.68
C TYR A 92 -5.20 22.17 -10.30
N TRP A 93 -5.39 22.05 -11.62
CA TRP A 93 -6.55 22.62 -12.31
C TRP A 93 -7.60 21.57 -12.73
N PHE A 94 -7.16 20.35 -13.01
CA PHE A 94 -8.05 19.27 -13.47
C PHE A 94 -8.17 18.11 -12.47
N GLY A 95 -7.41 18.13 -11.37
CA GLY A 95 -7.43 17.04 -10.39
C GLY A 95 -7.00 15.69 -10.96
N ARG A 96 -6.18 15.66 -12.03
CA ARG A 96 -5.74 14.39 -12.61
C ARG A 96 -4.97 13.61 -11.55
N ALA A 97 -5.44 12.39 -11.28
CA ALA A 97 -4.82 11.44 -10.37
C ALA A 97 -4.32 10.23 -11.16
N GLN A 98 -3.33 9.53 -10.63
CA GLN A 98 -2.81 8.31 -11.22
C GLN A 98 -3.91 7.24 -11.06
N PRO A 99 -4.42 6.66 -12.16
CA PRO A 99 -5.32 5.52 -12.06
C PRO A 99 -4.63 4.33 -11.40
N TRP A 100 -5.43 3.50 -10.75
CA TRP A 100 -4.98 2.32 -10.05
C TRP A 100 -5.82 1.11 -10.43
N LEU A 101 -5.31 -0.06 -10.07
CA LEU A 101 -6.03 -1.33 -10.13
C LEU A 101 -6.34 -1.80 -8.71
N SER A 102 -7.42 -2.56 -8.57
CA SER A 102 -7.72 -3.33 -7.36
C SER A 102 -7.61 -4.81 -7.71
N LEU A 103 -6.67 -5.52 -7.12
CA LEU A 103 -6.58 -6.97 -7.23
C LEU A 103 -7.21 -7.55 -5.97
N GLU A 104 -8.17 -8.43 -6.12
CA GLU A 104 -8.99 -8.90 -5.00
C GLU A 104 -9.04 -10.42 -4.98
N ILE A 105 -8.94 -10.99 -3.78
CA ILE A 105 -9.17 -12.41 -3.51
C ILE A 105 -10.34 -12.45 -2.53
N ALA A 106 -11.43 -13.12 -2.91
CA ALA A 106 -12.62 -13.23 -2.08
C ALA A 106 -12.90 -14.70 -1.73
N GLY A 107 -12.95 -15.00 -0.44
CA GLY A 107 -13.54 -16.22 0.09
C GLY A 107 -15.01 -15.96 0.45
N ILE A 108 -15.93 -16.62 -0.25
CA ILE A 108 -17.38 -16.55 -0.02
C ILE A 108 -17.87 -17.97 0.20
N ASP A 109 -18.39 -18.26 1.39
CA ASP A 109 -18.98 -19.57 1.73
C ASP A 109 -18.03 -20.75 1.42
N GLY A 110 -16.73 -20.57 1.71
CA GLY A 110 -15.69 -21.56 1.45
C GLY A 110 -15.18 -21.60 0.01
N SER A 111 -15.76 -20.84 -0.92
CA SER A 111 -15.31 -20.76 -2.32
C SER A 111 -14.39 -19.55 -2.54
N VAL A 112 -13.34 -19.73 -3.33
CA VAL A 112 -12.35 -18.66 -3.60
C VAL A 112 -12.56 -18.08 -5.00
N TYR A 113 -12.55 -16.75 -5.09
CA TYR A 113 -12.73 -15.98 -6.32
C TYR A 113 -11.60 -14.95 -6.45
N PHE A 114 -11.16 -14.73 -7.70
CA PHE A 114 -10.19 -13.70 -8.03
C PHE A 114 -10.87 -12.61 -8.86
N PHE A 115 -10.69 -11.37 -8.44
CA PHE A 115 -11.22 -10.22 -9.17
C PHE A 115 -10.14 -9.18 -9.45
N ILE A 116 -10.31 -8.46 -10.55
CA ILE A 116 -9.50 -7.29 -10.89
C ILE A 116 -10.43 -6.14 -11.26
N ARG A 117 -10.37 -5.06 -10.48
CA ARG A 117 -11.06 -3.81 -10.80
C ARG A 117 -10.12 -2.88 -11.56
N THR A 118 -10.56 -2.40 -12.71
CA THR A 118 -9.77 -1.54 -13.59
C THR A 118 -10.63 -0.43 -14.20
N PRO A 119 -10.07 0.74 -14.54
CA PRO A 119 -10.75 1.68 -15.43
C PRO A 119 -11.06 1.04 -16.77
N GLU A 120 -12.26 1.30 -17.31
CA GLU A 120 -12.75 0.73 -18.58
C GLU A 120 -11.74 0.86 -19.73
N ARG A 121 -11.09 2.02 -19.85
CA ARG A 121 -10.05 2.30 -20.86
C ARG A 121 -8.84 1.36 -20.83
N PHE A 122 -8.61 0.65 -19.72
CA PHE A 122 -7.49 -0.28 -19.54
C PHE A 122 -7.95 -1.74 -19.50
N ARG A 123 -9.23 -2.04 -19.79
CA ARG A 123 -9.75 -3.41 -19.86
C ARG A 123 -8.91 -4.29 -20.78
N ASN A 124 -8.72 -3.87 -22.02
CA ASN A 124 -7.96 -4.64 -23.02
C ASN A 124 -6.51 -4.87 -22.60
N LEU A 125 -5.88 -3.90 -21.92
CA LEU A 125 -4.53 -4.08 -21.37
C LEU A 125 -4.53 -5.17 -20.30
N VAL A 126 -5.48 -5.12 -19.37
CA VAL A 126 -5.58 -6.11 -18.29
C VAL A 126 -5.83 -7.51 -18.85
N GLU A 127 -6.81 -7.65 -19.73
CA GLU A 127 -7.14 -8.93 -20.39
C GLU A 127 -5.93 -9.48 -21.17
N ALA A 128 -5.27 -8.65 -21.98
CA ALA A 128 -4.10 -9.07 -22.77
C ALA A 128 -2.93 -9.54 -21.89
N GLN A 129 -2.62 -8.84 -20.79
CA GLN A 129 -1.54 -9.26 -19.89
C GLN A 129 -1.86 -10.59 -19.20
N ILE A 130 -3.11 -10.80 -18.78
CA ILE A 130 -3.54 -12.06 -18.16
C ILE A 130 -3.46 -13.19 -19.19
N HIS A 131 -4.03 -13.03 -20.38
CA HIS A 131 -4.01 -14.07 -21.42
C HIS A 131 -2.58 -14.39 -21.91
N ALA A 132 -1.65 -13.43 -21.87
CA ALA A 132 -0.25 -13.67 -22.25
C ALA A 132 0.43 -14.71 -21.34
N GLN A 133 0.06 -14.78 -20.06
CA GLN A 133 0.61 -15.75 -19.11
C GLN A 133 -0.32 -16.93 -18.85
N TYR A 134 -1.63 -16.70 -18.97
CA TYR A 134 -2.71 -17.64 -18.72
C TYR A 134 -3.69 -17.66 -19.92
N PRO A 135 -3.32 -18.28 -21.05
CA PRO A 135 -4.15 -18.26 -22.27
C PRO A 135 -5.55 -18.84 -22.06
N SER A 136 -5.68 -19.85 -21.20
CA SER A 136 -6.94 -20.52 -20.87
C SER A 136 -7.74 -19.85 -19.75
N ALA A 137 -7.37 -18.64 -19.31
CA ALA A 137 -8.15 -17.90 -18.34
C ALA A 137 -9.48 -17.43 -18.95
N GLU A 138 -10.59 -17.55 -18.23
CA GLU A 138 -11.86 -16.95 -18.60
C GLU A 138 -12.03 -15.65 -17.80
N ILE A 139 -12.20 -14.54 -18.51
CA ILE A 139 -12.38 -13.22 -17.91
C ILE A 139 -13.81 -12.76 -18.21
N SER A 140 -14.57 -12.47 -17.16
CA SER A 140 -15.95 -11.98 -17.29
C SER A 140 -16.19 -10.75 -16.45
N GLU A 141 -16.89 -9.77 -17.00
CA GLU A 141 -17.34 -8.61 -16.25
C GLU A 141 -18.48 -9.00 -15.29
N VAL A 142 -18.37 -8.59 -14.03
CA VAL A 142 -19.31 -8.95 -12.97
C VAL A 142 -19.71 -7.74 -12.15
N LEU A 143 -20.87 -7.83 -11.47
CA LEU A 143 -21.29 -6.84 -10.48
C LEU A 143 -20.44 -6.94 -9.21
N ASP A 144 -20.38 -5.85 -8.44
CA ASP A 144 -19.58 -5.79 -7.20
C ASP A 144 -20.10 -6.76 -6.15
N TYR A 145 -19.34 -7.83 -5.91
CA TYR A 145 -19.65 -8.88 -4.94
C TYR A 145 -19.76 -8.35 -3.49
N ALA A 146 -19.02 -7.27 -3.16
CA ALA A 146 -18.99 -6.73 -1.80
C ALA A 146 -20.17 -5.77 -1.51
N GLY A 147 -20.80 -5.20 -2.54
CA GLY A 147 -21.85 -4.19 -2.41
C GLY A 147 -23.07 -4.63 -1.58
N PRO A 148 -23.68 -5.80 -1.88
CA PRO A 148 -24.84 -6.31 -1.13
C PRO A 148 -24.55 -6.56 0.35
N LEU A 149 -23.34 -7.03 0.68
CA LEU A 149 -22.91 -7.30 2.05
C LEU A 149 -22.59 -6.01 2.81
N ALA A 150 -21.98 -5.04 2.12
CA ALA A 150 -21.61 -3.78 2.72
C ALA A 150 -22.79 -2.97 3.26
N ASN A 151 -23.95 -3.04 2.59
CA ASN A 151 -25.18 -2.37 3.07
C ASN A 151 -25.75 -3.01 4.34
N LYS A 152 -25.33 -4.25 4.67
CA LYS A 152 -25.78 -4.99 5.84
C LYS A 152 -24.85 -4.83 7.06
N VAL A 153 -23.70 -4.17 6.92
CA VAL A 153 -22.69 -4.06 8.00
C VAL A 153 -22.26 -2.61 8.32
N PRO A 154 -21.99 -2.29 9.59
CA PRO A 154 -22.31 -3.07 10.79
C PRO A 154 -23.81 -3.00 11.09
N SER A 155 -24.43 -4.14 11.39
CA SER A 155 -25.84 -4.22 11.83
C SER A 155 -25.99 -5.19 13.00
N LYS A 156 -27.22 -5.38 13.50
CA LYS A 156 -27.48 -6.39 14.54
C LYS A 156 -27.23 -7.82 14.05
N THR A 157 -27.43 -8.08 12.76
CA THR A 157 -27.37 -9.43 12.18
C THR A 157 -26.03 -9.78 11.57
N HIS A 158 -25.24 -8.77 11.15
CA HIS A 158 -23.93 -8.98 10.55
C HIS A 158 -22.91 -8.05 11.19
N ASP A 159 -21.75 -8.61 11.51
CA ASP A 159 -20.60 -7.86 11.99
C ASP A 159 -19.46 -7.86 10.96
N ILE A 160 -18.57 -6.88 11.11
CA ILE A 160 -17.41 -6.66 10.27
C ILE A 160 -16.18 -6.39 11.12
N LYS A 161 -15.06 -6.99 10.73
CA LYS A 161 -13.73 -6.59 11.19
C LYS A 161 -12.79 -6.49 10.00
N GLY A 162 -12.12 -5.36 9.90
CA GLY A 162 -11.15 -5.05 8.85
C GLY A 162 -9.81 -4.63 9.43
N VAL A 163 -8.76 -5.00 8.71
CA VAL A 163 -7.38 -4.64 8.98
C VAL A 163 -6.77 -4.09 7.69
N GLU A 164 -5.99 -3.03 7.85
CA GLU A 164 -5.18 -2.45 6.79
C GLU A 164 -3.72 -2.67 7.16
N LEU A 165 -2.91 -3.13 6.20
CA LEU A 165 -1.50 -3.37 6.44
C LEU A 165 -0.68 -2.12 6.17
N MET A 166 0.45 -2.05 6.85
CA MET A 166 1.56 -1.15 6.58
C MET A 166 2.88 -1.92 6.68
N LEU A 167 3.96 -1.35 6.15
CA LEU A 167 5.30 -1.88 6.37
C LEU A 167 5.80 -1.47 7.76
N GLY A 168 6.56 -2.36 8.40
CA GLY A 168 7.16 -2.12 9.71
C GLY A 168 8.43 -1.28 9.63
N LYS A 169 9.12 -1.29 8.49
CA LYS A 169 10.30 -0.46 8.19
C LYS A 169 10.11 0.30 6.88
N ASP A 170 11.07 1.14 6.53
CA ASP A 170 11.05 1.96 5.31
C ASP A 170 10.83 1.18 4.01
N ASP A 171 10.17 1.83 3.05
CA ASP A 171 9.79 1.27 1.75
C ASP A 171 10.97 0.74 0.91
N TYR A 172 12.20 1.21 1.11
CA TYR A 172 13.35 0.73 0.34
C TYR A 172 13.83 -0.67 0.77
N LEU A 173 13.38 -1.17 1.93
CA LEU A 173 13.63 -2.54 2.35
C LEU A 173 12.57 -3.47 1.76
N PRO A 174 12.96 -4.60 1.14
CA PRO A 174 11.99 -5.56 0.61
C PRO A 174 11.35 -6.43 1.68
N ILE A 175 10.16 -6.96 1.40
CA ILE A 175 9.64 -8.14 2.09
C ILE A 175 10.34 -9.40 1.58
N ARG A 176 10.15 -10.54 2.25
CA ARG A 176 10.60 -11.83 1.72
C ARG A 176 9.80 -12.17 0.45
N THR A 177 10.51 -12.38 -0.65
CA THR A 177 9.91 -12.63 -1.97
C THR A 177 9.84 -14.11 -2.33
N TYR A 178 9.13 -14.44 -3.42
CA TYR A 178 8.90 -15.81 -3.88
C TYR A 178 10.19 -16.57 -4.17
N ILE A 179 11.28 -15.89 -4.54
CA ILE A 179 12.59 -16.50 -4.79
C ILE A 179 13.08 -17.26 -3.54
N ALA A 180 12.77 -16.78 -2.34
CA ALA A 180 13.12 -17.43 -1.08
C ALA A 180 12.23 -18.65 -0.73
N PHE A 181 11.25 -18.99 -1.57
CA PHE A 181 10.37 -20.16 -1.48
C PHE A 181 10.55 -21.10 -2.69
N GLU A 182 11.33 -20.68 -3.70
CA GLU A 182 11.62 -21.52 -4.86
C GLU A 182 12.67 -22.57 -4.49
N GLU A 183 12.29 -23.83 -4.55
CA GLU A 183 13.21 -24.96 -4.49
C GLU A 183 13.43 -25.56 -5.89
N SER A 184 14.59 -26.20 -6.06
CA SER A 184 15.01 -26.86 -7.31
C SER A 184 14.12 -28.04 -7.66
N GLU A 185 13.64 -28.76 -6.64
CA GLU A 185 12.72 -29.89 -6.79
C GLU A 185 11.27 -29.38 -6.84
N LYS A 186 10.53 -29.78 -7.89
CA LYS A 186 9.13 -29.35 -8.09
C LYS A 186 8.23 -29.72 -6.89
N GLU A 187 8.45 -30.87 -6.27
CA GLU A 187 7.61 -31.40 -5.18
C GLU A 187 7.78 -30.65 -3.86
N ARG A 188 8.95 -30.05 -3.62
CA ARG A 188 9.22 -29.28 -2.40
C ARG A 188 8.90 -27.81 -2.53
N ARG A 189 8.49 -27.37 -3.72
CA ARG A 189 8.13 -25.97 -3.96
C ARG A 189 6.87 -25.63 -3.16
N VAL A 190 7.03 -24.78 -2.16
CA VAL A 190 5.92 -24.26 -1.37
C VAL A 190 5.38 -23.00 -2.04
N ASP A 191 4.10 -23.02 -2.38
CA ASP A 191 3.40 -21.85 -2.92
C ASP A 191 3.09 -20.85 -1.79
N PRO A 192 3.54 -19.57 -1.87
CA PRO A 192 3.23 -18.58 -0.85
C PRO A 192 1.72 -18.26 -0.70
N MET A 193 0.86 -18.54 -1.70
CA MET A 193 -0.58 -18.33 -1.58
C MET A 193 -1.33 -19.50 -0.93
N ALA A 194 -0.69 -20.65 -0.72
CA ALA A 194 -1.35 -21.85 -0.19
C ALA A 194 -2.01 -21.60 1.18
N SER A 195 -1.32 -20.89 2.08
CA SER A 195 -1.83 -20.57 3.43
C SER A 195 -3.08 -19.68 3.39
N PHE A 196 -3.18 -18.76 2.43
CA PHE A 196 -4.37 -17.93 2.26
C PHE A 196 -5.54 -18.76 1.75
N LEU A 197 -5.31 -19.59 0.73
CA LEU A 197 -6.36 -20.40 0.10
C LEU A 197 -6.94 -21.42 1.07
N GLU A 198 -6.11 -22.04 1.91
CA GLU A 198 -6.57 -22.97 2.94
C GLU A 198 -7.54 -22.29 3.91
N ILE A 199 -7.21 -21.08 4.39
CA ILE A 199 -8.08 -20.31 5.29
C ILE A 199 -9.41 -19.98 4.60
N LEU A 200 -9.35 -19.48 3.36
CA LEU A 200 -10.55 -19.10 2.60
C LEU A 200 -11.43 -20.31 2.28
N SER A 201 -10.83 -21.48 2.03
CA SER A 201 -11.56 -22.72 1.73
C SER A 201 -12.30 -23.31 2.93
N LYS A 202 -11.85 -23.01 4.16
CA LYS A 202 -12.43 -23.48 5.42
C LYS A 202 -13.56 -22.59 5.95
N LEU A 203 -13.88 -21.50 5.25
CA LEU A 203 -14.97 -20.60 5.63
C LEU A 203 -16.32 -21.33 5.60
N LYS A 204 -17.14 -21.07 6.62
CA LYS A 204 -18.49 -21.63 6.72
C LYS A 204 -19.48 -20.81 5.89
N ALA A 205 -20.68 -21.37 5.68
CA ALA A 205 -21.77 -20.63 5.06
C ALA A 205 -22.10 -19.36 5.86
N GLY A 206 -22.17 -18.22 5.18
CA GLY A 206 -22.37 -16.90 5.78
C GLY A 206 -21.07 -16.21 6.23
N GLU A 207 -19.91 -16.86 6.13
CA GLU A 207 -18.60 -16.27 6.42
C GLU A 207 -17.91 -15.82 5.13
N ASN A 208 -17.43 -14.58 5.14
CA ASN A 208 -16.83 -13.95 3.97
C ASN A 208 -15.52 -13.25 4.35
N ILE A 209 -14.43 -13.58 3.68
CA ILE A 209 -13.15 -12.86 3.79
C ILE A 209 -12.80 -12.28 2.44
N PHE A 210 -12.57 -10.97 2.39
CA PHE A 210 -12.11 -10.30 1.18
C PHE A 210 -10.77 -9.64 1.41
N ILE A 211 -9.79 -9.95 0.56
CA ILE A 211 -8.44 -9.39 0.55
C ILE A 211 -8.34 -8.48 -0.68
N GLN A 212 -7.92 -7.24 -0.48
CA GLN A 212 -7.85 -6.20 -1.50
C GLN A 212 -6.45 -5.59 -1.54
N TYR A 213 -5.84 -5.67 -2.72
CA TYR A 213 -4.56 -5.05 -3.06
C TYR A 213 -4.82 -3.89 -4.04
N LEU A 214 -4.74 -2.66 -3.56
CA LEU A 214 -4.79 -1.49 -4.42
C LEU A 214 -3.39 -1.17 -4.90
N ILE A 215 -3.17 -1.19 -6.21
CA ILE A 215 -1.86 -0.92 -6.81
C ILE A 215 -1.94 0.23 -7.82
N ALA A 216 -1.03 1.18 -7.72
CA ALA A 216 -0.90 2.29 -8.66
C ALA A 216 0.56 2.39 -9.10
N PRO A 217 0.88 2.31 -10.41
CA PRO A 217 2.26 2.40 -10.86
C PRO A 217 2.85 3.75 -10.45
N THR A 218 4.07 3.73 -9.91
CA THR A 218 4.72 4.94 -9.41
C THR A 218 5.99 5.28 -10.20
N ALA A 219 6.13 6.57 -10.52
CA ALA A 219 7.36 7.17 -11.04
C ALA A 219 8.13 7.93 -9.96
N GLU A 220 7.69 7.81 -8.69
CA GLU A 220 8.30 8.49 -7.56
C GLU A 220 9.74 8.02 -7.34
N LYS A 221 10.66 8.97 -7.21
CA LYS A 221 12.10 8.69 -7.02
C LYS A 221 12.53 8.65 -5.56
N GLY A 222 11.76 9.25 -4.65
CA GLY A 222 12.17 9.45 -3.26
C GLY A 222 12.53 8.16 -2.53
N TRP A 223 11.79 7.07 -2.73
CA TRP A 223 12.10 5.77 -2.13
C TRP A 223 13.37 5.13 -2.70
N ARG A 224 13.64 5.31 -4.01
CA ARG A 224 14.89 4.84 -4.65
C ARG A 224 16.09 5.63 -4.15
N GLU A 225 15.93 6.95 -4.00
CA GLU A 225 16.97 7.84 -3.46
C GLU A 225 17.30 7.49 -2.00
N LYS A 226 16.27 7.27 -1.16
CA LYS A 226 16.46 6.77 0.20
C LYS A 226 17.14 5.40 0.25
N GLY A 227 16.77 4.49 -0.65
CA GLY A 227 17.43 3.18 -0.77
C GLY A 227 18.90 3.31 -1.15
N GLN A 228 19.23 4.18 -2.12
CA GLN A 228 20.61 4.46 -2.50
C GLN A 228 21.39 5.12 -1.36
N GLU A 229 20.77 6.03 -0.61
CA GLU A 229 21.37 6.64 0.58
C GLU A 229 21.66 5.58 1.66
N ALA A 230 20.74 4.64 1.88
CA ALA A 230 20.94 3.52 2.80
C ALA A 230 22.10 2.61 2.35
N ILE A 231 22.19 2.29 1.05
CA ILE A 231 23.32 1.53 0.48
C ILE A 231 24.63 2.29 0.69
N ASN A 232 24.64 3.60 0.41
CA ASN A 232 25.84 4.42 0.55
C ASN A 232 26.31 4.50 2.02
N LYS A 233 25.38 4.61 2.98
CA LYS A 233 25.67 4.56 4.42
C LYS A 233 26.29 3.22 4.84
N LEU A 234 25.73 2.10 4.35
CA LEU A 234 26.26 0.77 4.65
C LEU A 234 27.62 0.52 4.01
N THR A 235 27.79 0.92 2.74
CA THR A 235 29.03 0.70 1.97
C THR A 235 30.14 1.72 2.24
N GLY A 236 29.89 2.73 3.09
CA GLY A 236 30.81 3.83 3.36
C GLY A 236 31.05 4.77 2.17
N LYS A 237 30.24 4.67 1.10
CA LYS A 237 30.31 5.58 -0.06
C LYS A 237 29.78 6.95 0.34
N LYS A 238 30.54 8.00 0.01
CA LYS A 238 30.17 9.40 0.31
C LYS A 238 28.75 9.68 -0.18
N ILE A 239 27.93 10.26 0.70
CA ILE A 239 26.64 10.84 0.33
C ILE A 239 26.95 12.04 -0.56
N GLU A 240 26.88 11.87 -1.87
CA GLU A 240 26.72 13.02 -2.77
C GLU A 240 25.32 13.57 -2.53
N VAL A 241 25.20 14.48 -1.56
CA VAL A 241 24.00 15.29 -1.39
C VAL A 241 23.84 16.08 -2.68
N LYS A 242 23.02 15.57 -3.60
CA LYS A 242 22.57 16.35 -4.76
C LYS A 242 21.77 17.52 -4.21
N LYS A 243 22.45 18.66 -4.05
CA LYS A 243 21.83 19.96 -3.78
C LYS A 243 20.85 20.25 -4.91
N THR A 244 19.62 19.80 -4.72
CA THR A 244 18.51 20.09 -5.62
C THR A 244 18.10 21.52 -5.33
N TRP A 245 18.10 22.38 -6.35
CA TRP A 245 17.80 23.81 -6.28
C TRP A 245 16.51 24.12 -5.46
N PHE A 246 15.50 23.24 -5.50
CA PHE A 246 14.27 23.39 -4.71
C PHE A 246 14.41 23.08 -3.22
N GLY A 247 15.45 22.34 -2.81
CA GLY A 247 15.78 22.07 -1.41
C GLY A 247 16.29 23.32 -0.67
N ASN A 248 16.88 24.29 -1.39
CA ASN A 248 17.32 25.56 -0.79
C ASN A 248 16.14 26.48 -0.42
N ILE A 249 14.96 26.29 -1.02
CA ILE A 249 13.79 27.14 -0.73
C ILE A 249 13.05 26.59 0.49
N TYR A 250 12.84 25.27 0.58
CA TYR A 250 12.21 24.66 1.75
C TYR A 250 13.16 24.56 2.95
N GLY A 251 14.42 24.18 2.73
CA GLY A 251 15.45 24.21 3.77
C GLY A 251 15.74 25.63 4.23
N GLY A 252 15.73 26.61 3.33
CA GLY A 252 15.85 28.02 3.67
C GLY A 252 14.68 28.54 4.50
N VAL A 253 13.44 28.10 4.24
CA VAL A 253 12.27 28.46 5.05
C VAL A 253 12.26 27.72 6.39
N GLU A 254 12.73 26.48 6.45
CA GLU A 254 12.80 25.70 7.69
C GLU A 254 13.96 26.14 8.60
N GLU A 255 15.15 26.38 8.04
CA GLU A 255 16.27 27.05 8.72
C GLU A 255 15.91 28.48 9.10
N PHE A 256 15.18 29.22 8.25
CA PHE A 256 14.67 30.55 8.60
C PHE A 256 13.68 30.46 9.76
N ILE A 257 12.70 29.56 9.75
CA ILE A 257 11.75 29.38 10.86
C ILE A 257 12.49 28.94 12.13
N LYS A 258 13.41 27.98 12.04
CA LYS A 258 14.18 27.47 13.18
C LYS A 258 15.11 28.54 13.75
N ASN A 259 15.80 29.31 12.91
CA ASN A 259 16.63 30.45 13.32
C ASN A 259 15.81 31.67 13.74
N PHE A 260 14.58 31.83 13.24
CA PHE A 260 13.64 32.87 13.67
C PHE A 260 13.13 32.61 15.10
N PHE A 261 12.91 31.33 15.46
CA PHE A 261 12.55 30.94 16.83
C PHE A 261 13.76 30.84 17.78
N VAL A 262 14.94 30.43 17.30
CA VAL A 262 16.17 30.31 18.12
C VAL A 262 16.94 31.64 18.25
N GLY A 263 16.82 32.53 17.26
CA GLY A 263 17.51 33.84 17.21
C GLY A 263 17.05 34.86 18.25
N ILE A 264 16.04 34.53 19.06
CA ILE A 264 15.59 35.31 20.21
C ILE A 264 16.50 35.06 21.44
N ALA A 265 17.27 33.96 21.46
CA ALA A 265 18.10 33.57 22.61
C ALA A 265 19.60 33.34 22.29
N ILE A 266 19.99 32.99 21.06
CA ILE A 266 21.39 32.71 20.69
C ILE A 266 21.68 33.24 19.27
N TYR A 267 22.85 33.86 19.05
CA TYR A 267 23.30 34.30 17.72
C TYR A 267 23.37 33.12 16.73
N PRO A 268 22.82 33.24 15.51
CA PRO A 268 22.84 32.16 14.53
C PRO A 268 24.26 31.90 14.03
N THR A 269 24.81 30.74 14.36
CA THR A 269 26.08 30.26 13.82
C THR A 269 25.83 29.37 12.61
N TRP A 270 26.29 29.83 11.45
CA TRP A 270 26.32 29.05 10.21
C TRP A 270 27.51 28.09 10.26
N GLU A 271 27.31 26.90 10.82
CA GLU A 271 28.34 25.87 10.79
C GLU A 271 28.49 25.31 9.37
N ASN A 272 29.66 25.52 8.78
CA ASN A 272 30.09 24.72 7.64
C ASN A 272 30.29 23.28 8.14
N PRO A 273 29.66 22.26 7.50
CA PRO A 273 29.81 20.89 7.95
C PRO A 273 31.28 20.47 7.85
N LYS A 274 31.88 20.15 9.01
CA LYS A 274 33.21 19.54 9.08
C LYS A 274 33.18 18.21 8.33
N LYS A 275 34.08 18.08 7.35
CA LYS A 275 34.36 16.81 6.70
C LYS A 275 35.18 15.97 7.66
N GLU A 276 34.56 14.97 8.27
CA GLU A 276 35.29 13.86 8.87
C GLU A 276 35.71 12.90 7.75
N ASP A 277 37.02 12.70 7.63
CA ASP A 277 37.61 11.71 6.74
C ASP A 277 37.53 10.33 7.42
N ALA A 278 36.54 9.53 7.04
CA ALA A 278 36.52 8.11 7.38
C ALA A 278 36.77 7.27 6.12
N LYS A 279 37.97 6.70 6.05
CA LYS A 279 38.32 5.59 5.15
C LYS A 279 37.67 4.31 5.66
N THR A 280 36.70 3.76 4.94
CA THR A 280 36.44 2.32 4.94
C THR A 280 36.00 1.88 3.55
N THR A 281 36.86 1.06 2.94
CA THR A 281 36.63 0.36 1.68
C THR A 281 35.43 -0.58 1.82
N ALA A 282 34.62 -0.72 0.77
CA ALA A 282 33.48 -1.65 0.64
C ALA A 282 33.81 -3.16 0.88
N ALA A 283 35.03 -3.48 1.30
CA ALA A 283 35.55 -4.83 1.50
C ALA A 283 35.20 -5.44 2.88
N ASN A 284 34.78 -4.64 3.87
CA ASN A 284 34.55 -5.10 5.25
C ASN A 284 33.07 -5.21 5.67
N LEU A 285 32.14 -5.40 4.73
CA LEU A 285 30.74 -5.67 5.09
C LEU A 285 30.57 -7.08 5.67
N SER A 286 29.83 -7.19 6.77
CA SER A 286 29.41 -8.50 7.29
C SER A 286 28.52 -9.22 6.26
N PRO A 287 28.45 -10.56 6.26
CA PRO A 287 27.57 -11.30 5.34
C PRO A 287 26.11 -10.85 5.40
N GLY A 288 25.62 -10.49 6.59
CA GLY A 288 24.27 -9.98 6.78
C GLY A 288 24.04 -8.62 6.10
N GLU A 289 25.00 -7.69 6.23
CA GLU A 289 24.92 -6.39 5.56
C GLU A 289 25.02 -6.50 4.05
N LYS A 290 25.85 -7.42 3.53
CA LYS A 290 25.92 -7.71 2.08
C LYS A 290 24.57 -8.14 1.54
N ASN A 291 23.88 -9.05 2.23
CA ASN A 291 22.54 -9.50 1.84
C ASN A 291 21.51 -8.36 1.87
N ILE A 292 21.60 -7.45 2.85
CA ILE A 292 20.72 -6.28 2.93
C ILE A 292 20.98 -5.34 1.74
N VAL A 293 22.24 -5.04 1.44
CA VAL A 293 22.62 -4.17 0.32
C VAL A 293 22.10 -4.76 -1.00
N GLU A 294 22.37 -6.04 -1.25
CA GLU A 294 21.90 -6.73 -2.46
C GLU A 294 20.37 -6.74 -2.56
N ALA A 295 19.67 -6.98 -1.45
CA ALA A 295 18.22 -6.95 -1.43
C ALA A 295 17.65 -5.56 -1.75
N ILE A 296 18.27 -4.49 -1.23
CA ILE A 296 17.87 -3.10 -1.56
C ILE A 296 18.15 -2.80 -3.04
N GLU A 297 19.34 -3.16 -3.55
CA GLU A 297 19.71 -2.96 -4.96
C GLU A 297 18.72 -3.66 -5.91
N ASN A 298 18.39 -4.92 -5.61
CA ASN A 298 17.39 -5.67 -6.34
C ASN A 298 16.01 -5.00 -6.26
N LYS A 299 15.58 -4.50 -5.10
CA LYS A 299 14.29 -3.82 -4.96
C LYS A 299 14.21 -2.54 -5.78
N ILE A 300 15.22 -1.67 -5.70
CA ILE A 300 15.21 -0.36 -6.37
C ILE A 300 15.33 -0.46 -7.90
N SER A 301 15.95 -1.54 -8.40
CA SER A 301 16.14 -1.80 -9.83
C SER A 301 14.84 -2.14 -10.57
N LYS A 302 13.84 -2.65 -9.85
CA LYS A 302 12.58 -3.12 -10.44
C LYS A 302 11.53 -2.01 -10.57
N LEU A 303 10.53 -2.28 -11.39
CA LEU A 303 9.32 -1.46 -11.48
C LEU A 303 8.53 -1.59 -10.17
N ALA A 304 7.91 -0.49 -9.75
CA ALA A 304 7.26 -0.43 -8.46
C ALA A 304 5.90 0.27 -8.51
N PHE A 305 5.09 -0.09 -7.53
CA PHE A 305 3.72 0.35 -7.36
C PHE A 305 3.55 0.91 -5.96
N LYS A 306 2.82 2.02 -5.88
CA LYS A 306 2.22 2.47 -4.64
C LYS A 306 1.09 1.50 -4.29
N THR A 307 1.16 0.92 -3.11
CA THR A 307 0.33 -0.20 -2.70
C THR A 307 -0.38 0.10 -1.39
N ASN A 308 -1.63 -0.34 -1.31
CA ASN A 308 -2.36 -0.53 -0.06
C ASN A 308 -2.94 -1.93 -0.02
N ILE A 309 -2.80 -2.60 1.11
CA ILE A 309 -3.33 -3.93 1.33
C ILE A 309 -4.29 -3.85 2.48
N ARG A 310 -5.48 -4.38 2.30
CA ARG A 310 -6.47 -4.50 3.36
C ARG A 310 -7.27 -5.76 3.20
N TYR A 311 -7.80 -6.24 4.29
CA TYR A 311 -8.69 -7.37 4.27
C TYR A 311 -9.82 -7.18 5.28
N ILE A 312 -10.98 -7.70 4.92
CA ILE A 312 -12.20 -7.62 5.73
C ILE A 312 -12.76 -9.00 5.94
N TYR A 313 -13.27 -9.22 7.13
CA TYR A 313 -14.08 -10.35 7.49
C TYR A 313 -15.51 -9.86 7.77
N ILE A 314 -16.46 -10.38 7.01
CA ILE A 314 -17.89 -10.14 7.17
C ILE A 314 -18.55 -11.48 7.46
N ALA A 315 -19.26 -11.56 8.57
CA ALA A 315 -20.07 -12.73 8.90
C ALA A 315 -21.32 -12.32 9.66
N ARG A 316 -22.27 -13.24 9.77
CA ARG A 316 -23.39 -13.04 10.69
C ARG A 316 -22.89 -12.96 12.13
N SER A 317 -23.54 -12.14 12.96
CA SER A 317 -23.11 -11.87 14.34
C SER A 317 -23.03 -13.13 15.21
N ASP A 318 -23.86 -14.14 14.93
CA ASP A 318 -23.92 -15.43 15.62
C ASP A 318 -22.78 -16.38 15.21
N SER A 319 -22.31 -16.30 13.96
CA SER A 319 -21.19 -17.09 13.45
C SER A 319 -19.86 -16.33 13.42
N PHE A 320 -19.82 -15.10 13.95
CA PHE A 320 -18.66 -14.23 13.81
C PHE A 320 -17.46 -14.72 14.63
N ASN A 321 -16.50 -15.37 13.97
CA ASN A 321 -15.24 -15.77 14.57
C ASN A 321 -14.08 -14.85 14.16
N SER A 322 -13.61 -14.02 15.10
CA SER A 322 -12.47 -13.13 14.86
C SER A 322 -11.13 -13.86 14.61
N ALA A 323 -11.03 -15.15 14.95
CA ALA A 323 -9.85 -15.97 14.70
C ALA A 323 -9.58 -16.14 13.19
N ASN A 324 -10.63 -16.15 12.36
CA ASN A 324 -10.49 -16.23 10.90
C ASN A 324 -9.67 -15.05 10.35
N LEU A 325 -9.92 -13.84 10.86
CA LEU A 325 -9.15 -12.65 10.48
C LEU A 325 -7.71 -12.71 11.04
N THR A 326 -7.54 -13.20 12.26
CA THR A 326 -6.22 -13.40 12.86
C THR A 326 -5.38 -14.41 12.07
N ALA A 327 -6.01 -15.45 11.52
CA ALA A 327 -5.35 -16.43 10.66
C ALA A 327 -4.82 -15.76 9.38
N VAL A 328 -5.62 -14.92 8.72
CA VAL A 328 -5.17 -14.14 7.55
C VAL A 328 -3.99 -13.23 7.91
N THR A 329 -4.07 -12.51 9.04
CA THR A 329 -2.94 -11.72 9.55
C THR A 329 -1.70 -12.58 9.80
N GLY A 330 -1.88 -13.81 10.29
CA GLY A 330 -0.84 -14.80 10.51
C GLY A 330 -0.16 -15.23 9.21
N SER A 331 -0.93 -15.48 8.15
CA SER A 331 -0.39 -15.84 6.83
C SER A 331 0.52 -14.76 6.24
N PHE A 332 0.21 -13.47 6.47
CA PHE A 332 1.11 -12.39 6.04
C PHE A 332 2.47 -12.40 6.74
N ARG A 333 2.61 -13.02 7.93
CA ARG A 333 3.90 -13.08 8.65
C ARG A 333 4.94 -13.92 7.94
N GLN A 334 4.56 -14.84 7.06
CA GLN A 334 5.50 -15.66 6.29
C GLN A 334 6.37 -14.81 5.35
N PHE A 335 5.90 -13.62 4.97
CA PHE A 335 6.63 -12.66 4.13
C PHE A 335 7.56 -11.75 4.94
N ASN A 336 7.53 -11.85 6.27
CA ASN A 336 8.37 -11.03 7.13
C ASN A 336 9.79 -11.59 7.16
N SER A 337 10.78 -10.69 7.19
CA SER A 337 12.16 -11.01 7.46
C SER A 337 12.67 -10.15 8.62
N VAL A 338 13.48 -10.74 9.50
CA VAL A 338 14.06 -10.03 10.66
C VAL A 338 14.95 -8.88 10.19
N ASN A 339 15.77 -9.14 9.17
CA ASN A 339 16.75 -8.19 8.66
C ASN A 339 16.14 -7.22 7.63
N LEU A 340 15.11 -7.64 6.89
CA LEU A 340 14.46 -6.81 5.88
C LEU A 340 13.14 -6.22 6.43
N ASN A 341 12.10 -6.14 5.60
CA ASN A 341 10.81 -5.57 5.96
C ASN A 341 9.80 -6.64 6.44
N ALA A 342 8.72 -6.16 7.04
CA ALA A 342 7.65 -6.96 7.59
C ALA A 342 6.31 -6.22 7.45
N PHE A 343 5.22 -6.97 7.32
CA PHE A 343 3.88 -6.42 7.42
C PHE A 343 3.45 -6.27 8.89
N LYS A 344 2.82 -5.13 9.19
CA LYS A 344 2.16 -4.82 10.46
C LYS A 344 0.74 -4.32 10.17
N GLY A 345 -0.21 -4.56 11.09
CA GLY A 345 -1.49 -3.87 11.10
C GLY A 345 -1.31 -2.37 11.33
N ASN A 346 -2.10 -1.56 10.62
CA ASN A 346 -2.16 -0.11 10.78
C ASN A 346 -3.22 0.26 11.81
N ASP A 347 -2.81 0.36 13.07
CA ASP A 347 -3.66 0.63 14.24
C ASP A 347 -4.59 1.86 14.06
N ASP A 348 -4.17 2.85 13.24
CA ASP A 348 -4.92 4.07 12.93
C ASP A 348 -6.17 3.78 12.06
N GLU A 349 -6.08 2.81 11.16
CA GLU A 349 -7.09 2.51 10.16
C GLU A 349 -7.77 1.14 10.40
N GLU A 350 -7.43 0.43 11.47
CA GLU A 350 -8.13 -0.78 11.88
C GLU A 350 -9.55 -0.50 12.41
N THR A 351 -10.45 -1.47 12.20
CA THR A 351 -11.81 -1.40 12.73
C THR A 351 -11.90 -1.55 14.25
N SER A 352 -10.88 -2.14 14.87
CA SER A 352 -10.83 -2.35 16.33
C SER A 352 -10.27 -1.11 17.03
N ILE A 353 -10.69 -0.91 18.27
CA ILE A 353 -10.23 0.20 19.11
C ILE A 353 -9.68 -0.36 20.41
N ASP A 354 -8.65 0.29 20.92
CA ASP A 354 -8.04 -0.08 22.19
C ASP A 354 -9.07 -0.10 23.33
N ARG A 355 -8.92 -1.05 24.23
CA ARG A 355 -9.84 -1.31 25.34
C ARG A 355 -9.87 -0.17 26.35
N GLU A 356 -8.83 0.66 26.37
CA GLU A 356 -8.63 1.77 27.30
C GLU A 356 -9.51 3.01 26.98
N ILE A 357 -10.07 3.11 25.77
CA ILE A 357 -10.87 4.27 25.32
C ILE A 357 -12.36 4.16 25.77
N GLN A 358 -12.59 3.80 27.02
CA GLN A 358 -13.94 3.80 27.61
C GLN A 358 -14.33 5.21 28.05
N PRO A 359 -15.62 5.63 27.95
CA PRO A 359 -16.82 4.82 27.66
C PRO A 359 -17.28 4.84 26.18
N PHE A 360 -16.66 5.64 25.31
CA PHE A 360 -17.14 5.88 23.95
C PHE A 360 -16.71 4.83 22.90
N ARG A 361 -15.96 3.80 23.33
CA ARG A 361 -15.39 2.75 22.47
C ARG A 361 -16.38 2.19 21.44
N LYS A 362 -17.57 1.72 21.85
CA LYS A 362 -18.57 1.12 20.93
C LYS A 362 -19.01 2.09 19.83
N ARG A 363 -19.15 3.38 20.19
CA ARG A 363 -19.54 4.42 19.23
C ARG A 363 -18.42 4.67 18.22
N PHE A 364 -17.17 4.76 18.68
CA PHE A 364 -16.03 4.93 17.79
C PHE A 364 -15.79 3.69 16.91
N GLU A 365 -15.92 2.47 17.45
CA GLU A 365 -15.78 1.23 16.69
C GLU A 365 -16.82 1.17 15.56
N PHE A 366 -18.07 1.54 15.85
CA PHE A 366 -19.11 1.62 14.82
C PHE A 366 -18.77 2.63 13.71
N ILE A 367 -18.25 3.80 14.06
CA ILE A 367 -17.82 4.81 13.09
C ILE A 367 -16.64 4.30 12.25
N ARG A 368 -15.64 3.66 12.88
CA ARG A 368 -14.48 3.07 12.19
C ARG A 368 -14.93 1.96 11.24
N LYS A 369 -15.80 1.04 11.67
CA LYS A 369 -16.39 -0.02 10.81
C LYS A 369 -17.08 0.58 9.57
N LYS A 370 -17.91 1.63 9.75
CA LYS A 370 -18.56 2.33 8.64
C LYS A 370 -17.58 3.04 7.70
N LYS A 371 -16.56 3.71 8.25
CA LYS A 371 -15.49 4.35 7.44
C LYS A 371 -14.74 3.29 6.62
N PHE A 372 -14.39 2.16 7.25
CA PHE A 372 -13.64 1.08 6.64
C PHE A 372 -14.40 0.45 5.47
N ILE A 373 -15.64 0.01 5.68
CA ILE A 373 -16.42 -0.63 4.60
C ILE A 373 -16.65 0.34 3.43
N LYS A 374 -16.93 1.62 3.71
CA LYS A 374 -17.05 2.65 2.67
C LYS A 374 -15.75 2.79 1.88
N ARG A 375 -14.59 2.75 2.54
CA ARG A 375 -13.28 2.81 1.87
C ARG A 375 -13.01 1.55 1.04
N TYR A 376 -13.39 0.38 1.56
CA TYR A 376 -13.28 -0.90 0.87
C TYR A 376 -14.09 -0.91 -0.44
N ILE A 377 -15.40 -0.60 -0.37
CA ILE A 377 -16.29 -0.59 -1.55
C ILE A 377 -15.80 0.41 -2.60
N ASN A 378 -15.39 1.60 -2.16
CA ASN A 378 -14.92 2.63 -3.08
C ASN A 378 -13.50 2.36 -3.61
N ARG A 379 -12.82 1.28 -3.15
CA ARG A 379 -11.43 0.93 -3.49
C ARG A 379 -10.51 2.14 -3.36
N ARG A 380 -10.69 2.94 -2.30
CA ARG A 380 -9.94 4.19 -2.09
C ARG A 380 -8.60 3.90 -1.43
N PHE A 381 -7.54 4.56 -1.90
CA PHE A 381 -6.26 4.57 -1.20
C PHE A 381 -6.40 5.24 0.18
N VAL A 382 -5.65 4.76 1.16
CA VAL A 382 -5.33 5.54 2.36
C VAL A 382 -4.27 6.57 2.08
N GLU A 383 -4.14 7.51 3.00
CA GLU A 383 -3.08 8.51 3.01
C GLU A 383 -1.70 7.87 3.17
N LYS A 384 -1.55 6.95 4.14
CA LYS A 384 -0.29 6.23 4.39
C LYS A 384 -0.20 4.99 3.49
N THR A 385 0.43 5.17 2.33
CA THR A 385 0.71 4.10 1.37
C THR A 385 2.17 3.67 1.47
N PHE A 386 2.50 2.45 1.06
CA PHE A 386 3.88 1.98 0.93
C PHE A 386 4.18 1.53 -0.50
N ILE A 387 5.44 1.24 -0.80
CA ILE A 387 5.88 0.88 -2.15
C ILE A 387 6.36 -0.59 -2.17
N LEU A 388 5.79 -1.34 -3.11
CA LEU A 388 6.22 -2.70 -3.44
C LEU A 388 6.64 -2.77 -4.90
N ASN A 389 7.71 -3.51 -5.18
CA ASN A 389 8.12 -3.80 -6.55
C ASN A 389 7.26 -4.92 -7.17
N THR A 390 7.48 -5.22 -8.45
CA THR A 390 6.79 -6.29 -9.18
C THR A 390 6.98 -7.68 -8.56
N GLU A 391 8.15 -7.98 -8.01
CA GLU A 391 8.48 -9.27 -7.39
C GLU A 391 7.75 -9.47 -6.06
N GLU A 392 7.78 -8.44 -5.20
CA GLU A 392 7.08 -8.42 -3.91
C GLU A 392 5.57 -8.53 -4.12
N LEU A 393 5.01 -7.80 -5.10
CA LEU A 393 3.60 -7.93 -5.46
C LEU A 393 3.26 -9.33 -5.98
N ALA A 394 4.09 -9.88 -6.86
CA ALA A 394 3.90 -11.24 -7.38
C ALA A 394 4.01 -12.31 -6.29
N THR A 395 4.71 -12.04 -5.20
CA THR A 395 4.83 -12.96 -4.06
C THR A 395 3.55 -13.02 -3.22
N ILE A 396 2.84 -11.90 -3.09
CA ILE A 396 1.66 -11.76 -2.23
C ILE A 396 0.33 -11.82 -2.99
N TYR A 397 0.38 -11.71 -4.32
CA TYR A 397 -0.77 -11.90 -5.19
C TYR A 397 -0.30 -12.60 -6.46
N HIS A 398 -0.69 -13.86 -6.60
CA HIS A 398 -0.56 -14.65 -7.82
C HIS A 398 -1.60 -15.77 -7.80
N TYR A 399 -1.76 -16.42 -8.95
CA TYR A 399 -2.64 -17.57 -9.07
C TYR A 399 -1.88 -18.83 -8.66
N PRO A 400 -2.47 -19.69 -7.81
CA PRO A 400 -1.76 -20.82 -7.23
C PRO A 400 -1.37 -21.87 -8.29
N ILE A 401 -0.18 -22.46 -8.12
CA ILE A 401 0.41 -23.46 -9.05
C ILE A 401 -0.36 -24.79 -9.01
N PHE A 402 -0.89 -25.11 -7.83
CA PHE A 402 -1.76 -26.24 -7.62
C PHE A 402 -2.92 -25.72 -6.80
N ALA A 403 -4.15 -25.97 -7.24
CA ALA A 403 -5.24 -25.94 -6.29
C ALA A 403 -4.85 -26.96 -5.22
N VAL A 404 -4.41 -26.48 -4.06
CA VAL A 404 -4.60 -27.18 -2.78
C VAL A 404 -5.97 -27.83 -2.90
N GLU A 405 -6.11 -29.09 -2.48
CA GLU A 405 -7.32 -29.92 -2.61
C GLU A 405 -8.60 -29.32 -1.97
N ALA A 406 -8.67 -27.99 -1.78
CA ALA A 406 -9.88 -27.19 -1.64
C ALA A 406 -10.90 -27.59 -2.74
N PRO A 407 -11.99 -28.29 -2.35
CA PRO A 407 -13.02 -28.76 -3.27
C PRO A 407 -13.83 -27.61 -3.92
N THR A 408 -13.65 -26.38 -3.44
CA THR A 408 -14.59 -25.26 -3.58
C THR A 408 -14.12 -24.13 -4.50
N LEU A 409 -12.93 -24.22 -5.09
CA LEU A 409 -12.61 -23.35 -6.23
C LEU A 409 -13.57 -23.70 -7.37
N ARG A 410 -14.44 -22.77 -7.78
CA ARG A 410 -15.36 -22.97 -8.91
C ARG A 410 -14.53 -22.93 -10.20
N ARG A 411 -14.29 -24.11 -10.75
CA ARG A 411 -13.35 -24.36 -11.86
C ARG A 411 -14.07 -24.23 -13.21
N VAL A 412 -13.33 -23.84 -14.24
CA VAL A 412 -13.75 -24.07 -15.63
C VAL A 412 -13.60 -25.56 -15.92
N GLU A 413 -14.65 -26.23 -16.40
CA GLU A 413 -14.70 -27.70 -16.50
C GLU A 413 -13.98 -28.27 -17.74
N ALA A 414 -13.74 -27.45 -18.77
CA ALA A 414 -12.93 -27.83 -19.92
C ALA A 414 -12.48 -26.55 -20.66
N LYS A 415 -11.31 -26.60 -21.33
CA LYS A 415 -10.96 -25.58 -22.32
C LYS A 415 -12.10 -25.54 -23.35
N LYS A 416 -12.69 -24.38 -23.63
CA LYS A 416 -13.50 -24.22 -24.84
C LYS A 416 -12.59 -24.56 -26.01
N ALA A 417 -12.78 -25.74 -26.59
CA ALA A 417 -12.09 -26.11 -27.81
C ALA A 417 -12.52 -25.10 -28.88
N GLU A 418 -11.56 -24.48 -29.55
CA GLU A 418 -11.86 -23.73 -30.76
C GLU A 418 -12.55 -24.69 -31.73
N PRO A 419 -13.69 -24.31 -32.34
CA PRO A 419 -14.36 -25.17 -33.30
C PRO A 419 -13.36 -25.54 -34.40
N PRO A 420 -13.30 -26.81 -34.83
CA PRO A 420 -12.37 -27.26 -35.86
C PRO A 420 -12.54 -26.41 -37.12
N VAL A 421 -11.42 -26.02 -37.72
CA VAL A 421 -11.32 -25.10 -38.87
C VAL A 421 -12.04 -25.62 -40.14
N SER A 422 -12.63 -26.81 -40.09
CA SER A 422 -13.28 -27.51 -41.21
C SER A 422 -14.81 -27.49 -41.17
N LEU A 423 -15.46 -26.56 -40.48
CA LEU A 423 -16.90 -26.36 -40.65
C LEU A 423 -17.14 -25.59 -41.96
N PRO A 424 -17.88 -26.16 -42.92
CA PRO A 424 -18.42 -25.39 -44.03
C PRO A 424 -19.34 -24.31 -43.45
N ILE A 425 -19.21 -23.08 -43.96
CA ILE A 425 -20.10 -21.95 -43.66
C ILE A 425 -21.54 -22.31 -44.04
#